data_AF-A0A9E4KQY5-F1
#
_entry.id   AF-A0A9E4KQY5-F1
#
_cell.length_a   1.000
_cell.length_b   1.000
_cell.length_c   1.000
_cell.angle_alpha   90.00
_cell.angle_beta   90.00
_cell.angle_gamma   90.00
#
_symmetry.space_group_name_H-M   'P 1'
#
loop_
_entity.id
_entity.type
_entity.pdbx_description
1 polymer ?
#
loop_
_entity_poly.entity_id
_entity_poly.type
_entity_poly.pdbx_seq_one_letter_code
_entity_poly.pdbx_strand_id
1 'polypeptide(L)' 'MVFDSVWLAEKHFSPDRSVLSSPLMIASAIAARTKRIKIGQAVVVVPLANPLRLAEEAATKAALNSGWDAAP' A
#
# COMPACT_ATOMS: atom_id res chain seq x y z
N MET A 1 -5.55 -18.67 12.28
CA MET A 1 -4.32 -18.23 11.58
C MET A 1 -4.04 -16.79 11.98
N VAL A 2 -2.81 -16.50 12.43
CA VAL A 2 -2.36 -15.12 12.66
C VAL A 2 -1.46 -14.75 11.50
N PHE A 3 -1.72 -13.62 10.84
CA PHE A 3 -0.91 -13.10 9.75
C PHE A 3 -0.09 -11.89 10.24
N ASP A 4 1.18 -11.84 9.87
CA ASP A 4 2.10 -10.76 10.27
C ASP A 4 2.10 -9.60 9.29
N SER A 5 1.83 -9.87 8.00
CA SER A 5 1.85 -8.85 6.96
C SER A 5 0.87 -9.11 5.82
N VAL A 6 0.53 -8.05 5.09
CA VAL A 6 -0.21 -8.08 3.84
C VAL A 6 0.52 -7.23 2.80
N TRP A 7 0.53 -7.71 1.56
CA TRP A 7 1.19 -7.08 0.43
C TRP A 7 0.16 -6.78 -0.67
N LEU A 8 0.10 -5.52 -1.09
CA LEU A 8 -0.89 -5.05 -2.05
C LEU A 8 -0.24 -4.83 -3.41
N ALA A 9 -0.78 -5.46 -4.45
CA ALA A 9 -0.28 -5.33 -5.82
C ALA A 9 -1.18 -4.41 -6.64
N GLU A 10 -0.59 -3.35 -7.21
CA GLU A 10 -1.28 -2.47 -8.14
C GLU A 10 -1.69 -3.22 -9.41
N LYS A 11 -2.95 -3.07 -9.80
CA LYS A 11 -3.46 -3.63 -11.05
C LYS A 11 -4.50 -2.73 -11.67
N HIS A 12 -4.36 -2.51 -12.97
CA HIS A 12 -5.28 -1.72 -13.77
C HIS A 12 -5.96 -2.58 -14.83
N PHE A 13 -7.25 -2.33 -15.05
CA PHE A 13 -8.03 -2.89 -16.16
C PHE A 13 -7.98 -4.43 -16.29
N SER A 14 -7.88 -5.16 -15.18
CA SER A 14 -7.78 -6.62 -15.17
C SER A 14 -8.75 -7.26 -14.15
N PRO A 15 -10.07 -7.13 -14.37
CA PRO A 15 -11.11 -7.50 -13.40
C PRO A 15 -11.13 -8.99 -13.05
N ASP A 16 -10.59 -9.85 -13.92
CA ASP A 16 -10.43 -11.29 -13.72
C ASP A 16 -9.38 -11.65 -12.65
N ARG A 17 -8.51 -10.69 -12.27
CA ARG A 17 -7.46 -10.92 -11.26
C ARG A 17 -7.51 -9.97 -10.08
N SER A 18 -7.70 -8.67 -10.32
CA SER A 18 -7.72 -7.67 -9.25
C SER A 18 -8.32 -6.35 -9.74
N VAL A 19 -9.04 -5.67 -8.85
CA VAL A 19 -9.60 -4.33 -9.04
C VAL A 19 -8.84 -3.26 -8.26
N LEU A 20 -7.64 -3.58 -7.76
CA LEU A 20 -6.85 -2.72 -6.88
C LEU A 20 -5.98 -1.73 -7.68
N SER A 21 -6.59 -0.67 -8.20
CA SER A 21 -5.89 0.38 -8.96
C SER A 21 -5.09 1.35 -8.08
N SER A 22 -5.46 1.50 -6.80
CA SER A 22 -4.75 2.35 -5.84
C SER A 22 -4.47 1.59 -4.53
N PRO A 23 -3.35 0.86 -4.47
CA PRO A 23 -2.92 0.15 -3.27
C PRO A 23 -2.69 1.04 -2.04
N LEU A 24 -2.20 2.27 -2.20
CA LEU A 24 -1.95 3.18 -1.07
C LEU A 24 -3.24 3.63 -0.38
N MET A 25 -4.33 3.83 -1.14
CA MET A 25 -5.64 4.13 -0.56
C MET A 25 -6.16 2.95 0.29
N ILE A 26 -6.10 1.73 -0.25
CA ILE A 26 -6.54 0.54 0.50
C ILE A 26 -5.61 0.26 1.69
N ALA A 27 -4.30 0.45 1.54
CA ALA A 27 -3.35 0.33 2.64
C ALA A 27 -3.70 1.27 3.81
N SER A 28 -4.07 2.52 3.51
CA SER A 28 -4.50 3.50 4.51
C SER A 28 -5.78 3.07 5.23
N ALA A 29 -6.75 2.53 4.48
CA ALA A 29 -7.99 2.00 5.06
C ALA A 29 -7.74 0.77 5.97
N ILE A 30 -6.82 -0.12 5.59
CA ILE A 30 -6.42 -1.26 6.43
C ILE A 30 -5.67 -0.78 7.68
N ALA A 31 -4.75 0.19 7.53
CA ALA A 31 -4.00 0.77 8.65
C ALA A 31 -4.94 1.39 9.69
N ALA A 32 -5.99 2.10 9.25
CA ALA A 32 -6.97 2.69 10.15
C ALA A 32 -7.77 1.65 10.97
N ARG A 33 -7.86 0.39 10.51
CA ARG A 33 -8.67 -0.67 11.14
C ARG A 33 -7.84 -1.72 11.87
N THR A 34 -6.52 -1.66 11.79
CA THR A 34 -5.63 -2.70 12.32
C THR A 34 -4.45 -2.10 13.07
N LYS A 35 -3.96 -2.80 14.10
CA LYS A 35 -2.84 -2.33 14.93
C LYS A 35 -1.61 -3.23 14.89
N ARG A 36 -1.72 -4.42 14.30
CA ARG A 36 -0.70 -5.48 14.36
C ARG A 36 -0.12 -5.84 13.00
N ILE A 37 -0.94 -5.81 11.95
CA ILE A 37 -0.52 -6.30 10.63
C ILE A 37 0.32 -5.23 9.93
N LYS A 38 1.45 -5.67 9.40
CA LYS A 38 2.33 -4.85 8.56
C LYS A 38 1.75 -4.76 7.14
N ILE A 39 1.76 -3.57 6.54
CA ILE A 39 1.12 -3.32 5.24
C ILE A 39 2.16 -2.79 4.25
N GLY A 40 2.50 -3.64 3.28
CA GLY A 40 3.48 -3.38 2.24
C GLY A 40 2.86 -3.24 0.85
N GLN A 41 3.64 -2.65 -0.06
CA GLN A 41 3.33 -2.60 -1.49
C GLN A 41 4.09 -3.73 -2.17
N ALA A 42 3.38 -4.67 -2.80
CA ALA A 42 3.99 -5.75 -3.57
C ALA A 42 4.53 -5.21 -4.91
N VAL A 43 3.75 -4.36 -5.55
CA VAL A 43 4.05 -3.73 -6.83
C VAL A 43 3.38 -2.36 -6.85
N VAL A 44 4.15 -1.34 -7.24
CA VAL A 44 3.65 -0.02 -7.64
C VAL A 44 4.08 0.20 -9.08
N VAL A 45 3.16 0.66 -9.93
CA VAL A 45 3.45 0.92 -11.33
C VAL A 45 3.95 2.36 -11.48
N VAL A 46 5.18 2.60 -11.02
CA VAL A 46 5.79 3.95 -10.95
C VAL A 46 5.62 4.79 -12.23
N PRO A 47 5.78 4.25 -13.46
CA PRO A 47 5.59 5.04 -14.68
C PRO A 47 4.18 5.60 -14.90
N LEU A 48 3.16 5.08 -14.20
CA LEU A 48 1.76 5.55 -14.30
C LEU A 48 1.42 6.62 -13.25
N ALA A 49 2.35 6.97 -12.37
CA ALA A 49 2.16 7.95 -11.30
C ALA A 49 3.15 9.12 -11.44
N ASN A 50 2.80 10.26 -10.84
CA ASN A 50 3.78 11.31 -10.60
C ASN A 50 4.71 10.85 -9.45
N PRO A 51 6.04 10.75 -9.67
CA PRO A 51 6.95 10.18 -8.69
C PRO A 51 7.06 11.01 -7.40
N LEU A 52 6.94 12.34 -7.48
CA LEU A 52 6.95 13.20 -6.30
C LEU A 52 5.68 12.96 -5.47
N ARG A 53 4.53 12.91 -6.13
CA ARG A 53 3.25 12.62 -5.47
C ARG A 53 3.26 11.24 -4.80
N LEU A 54 3.77 10.23 -5.50
CA LEU A 54 3.89 8.87 -4.98
C LEU A 54 4.78 8.83 -3.72
N ALA A 55 5.90 9.55 -3.72
CA ALA A 55 6.78 9.64 -2.55
C ALA A 55 6.09 10.31 -1.36
N GLU A 56 5.37 11.42 -1.58
CA GLU A 56 4.60 12.12 -0.54
C GLU A 56 3.50 11.24 0.06
N GLU A 57 2.76 10.51 -0.78
CA GLU A 57 1.69 9.61 -0.32
C GLU A 57 2.25 8.41 0.43
N ALA A 58 3.36 7.83 -0.04
CA ALA A 58 4.05 6.75 0.67
C ALA A 58 4.53 7.20 2.05
N ALA A 59 5.14 8.38 2.16
CA ALA A 59 5.57 8.97 3.43
C ALA A 59 4.38 9.23 4.37
N THR A 60 3.27 9.76 3.84
CA THR A 60 2.04 9.97 4.60
C THR A 60 1.49 8.67 5.15
N LYS A 61 1.41 7.62 4.32
CA LYS A 61 0.99 6.28 4.75
C LYS A 61 1.94 5.67 5.80
N ALA A 62 3.25 5.92 5.69
CA ALA A 62 4.22 5.46 6.68
C ALA A 62 3.97 6.13 8.05
N ALA A 63 3.67 7.43 8.08
CA ALA A 63 3.31 8.14 9.31
C ALA A 63 2.02 7.59 9.96
N LEU A 64 1.04 7.14 9.15
CA LEU A 64 -0.19 6.51 9.65
C LEU A 64 0.03 5.10 10.23
N ASN A 65 1.14 4.44 9.87
CA ASN A 65 1.45 3.07 10.29
C ASN A 65 2.91 3.00 10.77
N SER A 66 3.17 3.59 11.95
CA SER A 66 4.49 3.73 12.57
C SER A 66 5.18 2.41 12.98
N GLY A 67 4.60 1.25 12.64
CA GLY A 67 5.19 -0.08 12.89
C GLY A 67 5.87 -0.73 11.67
N TRP A 68 6.01 -0.02 10.55
CA TRP A 68 6.65 -0.53 9.34
C TRP A 68 7.95 0.25 9.04
N ASP A 69 9.08 -0.32 9.43
CA ASP A 69 10.44 0.22 9.25
C ASP A 69 11.02 0.07 7.83
N ALA A 70 10.22 -0.17 6.79
CA ALA A 70 10.74 -0.07 5.43
C ALA A 70 10.62 1.38 4.94
N ALA A 71 11.58 2.20 5.35
CA ALA A 71 12.08 3.28 4.53
C ALA A 71 12.66 2.68 3.21
N PRO A 72 12.72 3.47 2.12
CA PRO A 72 12.45 3.07 0.74
C PRO A 72 13.17 1.83 0.21
#